data_AF-A0A7C4UZI4-F1
#
_entry.id   AF-A0A7C4UZI4-F1
#
_cell.length_a   1.000
_cell.length_b   1.000
_cell.length_c   1.000
_cell.angle_alpha   90.00
_cell.angle_beta   90.00
_cell.angle_gamma   90.00
#
_symmetry.space_group_name_H-M   'P 1'
#
loop_
_entity.id
_entity.type
_entity.pdbx_description
1 polymer ?
#
loop_
_entity_poly.entity_id
_entity_poly.type
_entity_poly.pdbx_seq_one_letter_code
_entity_poly.pdbx_strand_id
1 'polypeptide(L)'
;MVSVCFYFQVHQPYRLRRYPVFDIGRDHNYFDDAKNAEVMRKVARKCYLPTNAVLLDLIRRFPGRFKVSFAISGVALRQMQDYAPEVLASFQELVRTGQVELVCETFYHSLSFLYDKTEFGNQVNAHK
;
A
#
# COMPACT_ATOMS: atom_id res chain seq x y z
N MET A 1 22.74 8.52 21.87
CA MET A 1 22.49 7.12 21.44
C MET A 1 22.09 7.17 19.97
N VAL A 2 22.65 6.31 19.12
CA VAL A 2 22.26 6.27 17.70
C VAL A 2 20.97 5.47 17.58
N SER A 3 19.96 6.05 16.92
CA SER A 3 18.69 5.40 16.65
C SER A 3 18.61 5.03 15.17
N VAL A 4 18.07 3.84 14.87
CA VAL A 4 17.76 3.41 13.50
C VAL A 4 16.24 3.46 13.33
N CYS A 5 15.78 4.14 12.28
CA CYS A 5 14.35 4.24 11.96
C CYS A 5 14.06 3.47 10.67
N PHE A 6 13.24 2.43 10.79
CA PHE A 6 12.76 1.69 9.62
C PHE A 6 11.48 2.33 9.09
N TYR A 7 11.55 2.81 7.85
CA TYR A 7 10.41 3.33 7.10
C TYR A 7 10.21 2.52 5.84
N PHE A 8 9.00 2.02 5.63
CA PHE A 8 8.64 1.23 4.45
C PHE A 8 7.53 1.90 3.65
N GLN A 9 7.79 2.11 2.36
CA GLN A 9 6.81 2.58 1.38
C GLN A 9 6.13 1.37 0.72
N VAL A 10 4.81 1.24 0.89
CA VAL A 10 4.03 0.13 0.35
C VAL A 10 3.07 0.66 -0.71
N HIS A 11 3.40 0.37 -1.97
CA HIS A 11 2.62 0.81 -3.11
C HIS A 11 2.40 -0.30 -4.14
N GLN A 12 1.19 -0.39 -4.68
CA GLN A 12 0.83 -1.19 -5.84
C GLN A 12 -0.06 -0.35 -6.77
N PRO A 13 0.36 -0.06 -8.01
CA PRO A 13 -0.47 0.66 -8.96
C PRO A 13 -1.49 -0.28 -9.61
N TYR A 14 -2.59 0.27 -10.13
CA TYR A 14 -3.45 -0.47 -11.05
C TYR A 14 -2.82 -0.50 -12.44
N ARG A 15 -2.71 -1.69 -13.04
CA ARG A 15 -2.23 -1.90 -14.40
C ARG A 15 -3.37 -1.58 -15.37
N LEU A 16 -3.03 -0.86 -16.42
CA LEU A 16 -3.96 -0.57 -17.51
C LEU A 16 -4.09 -1.79 -18.42
N ARG A 17 -5.29 -2.04 -18.92
CA ARG A 17 -5.48 -2.99 -20.01
C ARG A 17 -4.93 -2.41 -21.32
N ARG A 18 -4.75 -3.26 -22.33
CA ARG A 18 -4.58 -2.77 -23.70
C ARG A 18 -5.84 -2.00 -24.10
N TYR A 19 -5.69 -0.70 -24.29
CA TYR A 19 -6.80 0.22 -24.59
C TYR A 19 -6.57 0.88 -25.97
N PRO A 20 -7.16 0.35 -27.06
CA PRO A 20 -7.01 0.91 -28.39
C PRO A 20 -7.77 2.25 -28.54
N VAL A 21 -7.31 3.09 -29.47
CA VAL A 21 -7.94 4.39 -29.79
C VAL A 21 -9.42 4.25 -30.15
N PHE A 22 -9.82 3.12 -30.73
CA PHE A 22 -11.22 2.85 -31.10
C PHE A 22 -12.17 2.66 -29.90
N ASP A 23 -11.63 2.39 -28.71
CA ASP A 23 -12.43 2.22 -27.48
C ASP A 23 -12.70 3.56 -26.79
N ILE A 24 -12.01 4.65 -27.20
CA ILE A 24 -12.16 5.99 -26.61
C ILE A 24 -13.63 6.43 -26.71
N GLY A 25 -14.22 6.74 -25.56
CA GLY A 25 -15.62 7.20 -25.45
C GLY A 25 -16.67 6.08 -25.59
N ARG A 26 -16.25 4.82 -25.69
CA ARG A 26 -17.16 3.65 -25.80
C ARG A 26 -17.01 2.70 -24.62
N ASP A 27 -15.78 2.38 -24.24
CA ASP A 27 -15.48 1.52 -23.10
C ASP A 27 -14.69 2.30 -22.05
N HIS A 28 -15.18 2.31 -20.83
CA HIS A 28 -14.57 3.00 -19.69
C HIS A 28 -13.87 2.05 -18.71
N ASN A 29 -13.78 0.76 -19.04
CA ASN A 29 -12.94 -0.15 -18.29
C ASN A 29 -11.49 0.03 -18.73
N TYR A 30 -10.69 0.76 -17.94
CA TYR A 30 -9.29 1.04 -18.28
C TYR A 30 -8.29 0.04 -17.69
N PHE A 31 -8.71 -0.81 -16.76
CA PHE A 31 -7.80 -1.61 -15.94
C PHE A 31 -7.77 -3.09 -16.34
N ASP A 32 -6.61 -3.71 -16.12
CA ASP A 32 -6.43 -5.15 -16.28
C ASP A 32 -6.60 -5.83 -14.90
N ASP A 33 -7.85 -6.10 -14.52
CA ASP A 33 -8.17 -6.68 -13.21
C ASP A 33 -7.56 -8.06 -13.00
N ALA A 34 -7.50 -8.88 -14.06
CA ALA A 34 -6.85 -10.18 -14.03
C ALA A 34 -5.36 -10.03 -13.69
N LYS A 35 -4.67 -9.08 -14.34
CA LYS A 35 -3.26 -8.82 -14.08
C LYS A 35 -3.03 -8.19 -12.72
N ASN A 36 -3.89 -7.27 -12.29
CA ASN A 36 -3.84 -6.67 -10.96
C ASN A 36 -3.95 -7.74 -9.87
N ALA A 37 -4.93 -8.63 -9.98
CA ALA A 37 -5.12 -9.73 -9.04
C ALA A 37 -3.94 -10.71 -9.04
N GLU A 38 -3.43 -11.09 -10.23
CA GLU A 38 -2.26 -11.96 -10.37
C GLU A 38 -1.03 -11.37 -9.67
N VAL A 39 -0.73 -10.09 -9.95
CA VAL A 39 0.45 -9.43 -9.39
C VAL A 39 0.29 -9.21 -7.89
N MET A 40 -0.87 -8.75 -7.42
CA MET A 40 -1.11 -8.53 -5.99
C MET A 40 -0.91 -9.82 -5.19
N ARG A 41 -1.48 -10.96 -5.65
CA ARG A 41 -1.28 -12.27 -5.00
C ARG A 41 0.15 -12.79 -5.09
N LYS A 42 0.88 -12.45 -6.14
CA LYS A 42 2.31 -12.79 -6.26
C LYS A 42 3.14 -12.01 -5.24
N VAL A 43 2.93 -10.70 -5.13
CA VAL A 43 3.65 -9.83 -4.20
C VAL A 43 3.26 -10.15 -2.75
N ALA A 44 1.99 -10.44 -2.48
CA ALA A 44 1.50 -10.90 -1.18
C ALA A 44 2.33 -12.07 -0.65
N ARG A 45 2.47 -13.13 -1.46
CA ARG A 45 3.20 -14.36 -1.07
C ARG A 45 4.70 -14.19 -1.01
N LYS A 46 5.28 -13.36 -1.89
CA LYS A 46 6.74 -13.22 -2.00
C LYS A 46 7.34 -12.13 -1.11
N CYS A 47 6.54 -11.15 -0.68
CA CYS A 47 7.01 -9.96 0.01
C CYS A 47 6.18 -9.66 1.25
N TYR A 48 4.91 -9.27 1.11
CA TYR A 48 4.18 -8.69 2.24
C TYR A 48 3.98 -9.66 3.41
N LEU A 49 3.47 -10.87 3.15
CA LEU A 49 3.26 -11.87 4.19
C LEU A 49 4.56 -12.30 4.89
N PRO A 50 5.63 -12.72 4.17
CA PRO A 50 6.87 -13.11 4.83
C PRO A 50 7.54 -11.96 5.58
N THR A 51 7.54 -10.74 5.02
CA THR A 51 8.11 -9.57 5.71
C THR A 51 7.32 -9.23 6.96
N ASN A 52 5.99 -9.20 6.89
CA ASN A 52 5.16 -8.89 8.05
C ASN A 52 5.30 -9.92 9.17
N ALA A 53 5.46 -11.21 8.82
CA ALA A 53 5.74 -12.26 9.80
C ALA A 53 7.09 -12.04 10.52
N VAL A 54 8.15 -11.69 9.79
CA VAL A 54 9.47 -11.38 10.37
C VAL A 54 9.39 -10.15 11.27
N LEU A 55 8.72 -9.09 10.82
CA LEU A 55 8.58 -7.87 11.61
C LEU A 55 7.78 -8.13 12.89
N LEU A 56 6.73 -8.94 12.82
CA LEU A 56 5.93 -9.32 13.98
C LEU A 56 6.75 -10.13 14.99
N ASP A 57 7.58 -11.07 14.53
CA ASP A 57 8.49 -11.83 15.39
C ASP A 57 9.50 -10.90 16.10
N LEU A 58 10.11 -9.97 15.36
CA LEU A 58 11.05 -9.00 15.92
C LEU A 58 10.38 -8.07 16.95
N ILE A 59 9.17 -7.60 16.67
CA ILE A 59 8.38 -6.78 17.59
C ILE A 59 8.13 -7.55 18.90
N ARG A 60 7.68 -8.81 18.80
CA ARG A 60 7.41 -9.68 19.96
C ARG A 60 8.69 -10.01 20.75
N ARG A 61 9.81 -10.20 20.08
CA ARG A 61 11.11 -10.49 20.70
C ARG A 61 11.71 -9.27 21.41
N PHE A 62 11.43 -8.06 20.92
CA PHE A 62 11.99 -6.81 21.44
C PHE A 62 10.88 -5.79 21.77
N PRO A 63 10.01 -6.08 22.75
CA PRO A 63 8.86 -5.26 23.07
C PRO A 63 9.28 -3.85 23.51
N GLY A 64 8.63 -2.84 22.95
CA GLY A 64 8.93 -1.42 23.13
C GLY A 64 10.23 -0.91 22.49
N ARG A 65 11.14 -1.81 22.08
CA ARG A 65 12.48 -1.46 21.56
C ARG A 65 12.60 -1.52 20.05
N PHE A 66 11.90 -2.45 19.39
CA PHE A 66 11.85 -2.53 17.94
C PHE A 66 10.56 -1.88 17.43
N LYS A 67 10.69 -0.90 16.54
CA LYS A 67 9.56 -0.14 15.99
C LYS A 67 9.77 0.06 14.49
N VAL A 68 8.67 0.13 13.75
CA VAL A 68 8.68 0.37 12.31
C VAL A 68 7.57 1.33 11.92
N SER A 69 7.76 2.06 10.83
CA SER A 69 6.75 2.93 10.25
C SER A 69 6.44 2.50 8.82
N PHE A 70 5.17 2.57 8.43
CA PHE A 70 4.70 2.28 7.07
C PHE A 70 3.95 3.47 6.49
N ALA A 71 4.22 3.79 5.23
CA ALA A 71 3.27 4.50 4.39
C ALA A 71 2.68 3.50 3.39
N ILE A 72 1.35 3.39 3.35
CA ILE A 72 0.64 2.48 2.46
C ILE A 72 -0.30 3.31 1.59
N SER A 73 -0.09 3.34 0.27
CA SER A 73 -0.96 4.11 -0.63
C SER A 73 -2.41 3.61 -0.60
N GLY A 74 -3.38 4.50 -0.79
CA GLY A 74 -4.81 4.15 -0.82
C GLY A 74 -5.14 3.10 -1.88
N VAL A 75 -4.52 3.19 -3.06
CA VAL A 75 -4.68 2.16 -4.13
C VAL A 75 -4.10 0.80 -3.74
N ALA A 76 -3.02 0.75 -2.94
CA ALA A 76 -2.49 -0.52 -2.44
C ALA A 76 -3.45 -1.15 -1.43
N LEU A 77 -4.05 -0.35 -0.54
CA LEU A 77 -5.07 -0.82 0.41
C LEU A 77 -6.28 -1.41 -0.32
N ARG A 78 -6.79 -0.74 -1.37
CA ARG A 78 -7.90 -1.28 -2.19
C ARG A 78 -7.52 -2.60 -2.86
N GLN A 79 -6.36 -2.68 -3.51
CA GLN A 79 -5.92 -3.94 -4.11
C GLN A 79 -5.73 -5.07 -3.09
N MET A 80 -5.29 -4.76 -1.86
CA MET A 80 -5.25 -5.75 -0.78
C MET A 80 -6.66 -6.22 -0.41
N GLN A 81 -7.62 -5.30 -0.24
CA GLN A 81 -9.01 -5.65 0.06
C GLN A 81 -9.62 -6.56 -1.01
N ASP A 82 -9.39 -6.23 -2.29
CA ASP A 82 -9.99 -6.94 -3.42
C ASP A 82 -9.32 -8.29 -3.69
N TYR A 83 -7.98 -8.37 -3.57
CA TYR A 83 -7.22 -9.49 -4.13
C TYR A 83 -6.38 -10.29 -3.13
N ALA A 84 -6.09 -9.74 -1.95
CA ALA A 84 -5.24 -10.35 -0.92
C ALA A 84 -5.59 -9.86 0.51
N PRO A 85 -6.83 -10.09 0.99
CA PRO A 85 -7.29 -9.58 2.29
C PRO A 85 -6.44 -10.08 3.47
N GLU A 86 -5.78 -11.23 3.33
CA GLU A 86 -4.82 -11.76 4.30
C GLU A 86 -3.61 -10.83 4.51
N VAL A 87 -3.20 -10.08 3.48
CA VAL A 87 -2.12 -9.09 3.61
C VAL A 87 -2.59 -7.93 4.46
N LEU A 88 -3.80 -7.41 4.20
CA LEU A 88 -4.36 -6.32 4.99
C LEU A 88 -4.51 -6.73 6.46
N ALA A 89 -5.00 -7.94 6.72
CA ALA A 89 -5.10 -8.50 8.07
C ALA A 89 -3.73 -8.60 8.76
N SER A 90 -2.67 -8.96 8.03
CA SER A 90 -1.31 -9.01 8.59
C SER A 90 -0.76 -7.62 8.98
N PHE A 91 -1.06 -6.57 8.20
CA PHE A 91 -0.73 -5.19 8.58
C PHE A 91 -1.53 -4.75 9.80
N GLN A 92 -2.82 -5.09 9.88
CA GLN A 92 -3.64 -4.82 11.06
C GLN A 92 -3.11 -5.54 12.32
N GLU A 93 -2.58 -6.76 12.18
CA GLU A 93 -1.90 -7.45 13.28
C GLU A 93 -0.66 -6.70 13.76
N LEU A 94 0.19 -6.24 12.84
CA LEU A 94 1.36 -5.43 13.16
C LEU A 94 0.95 -4.14 13.90
N VAL A 95 -0.05 -3.40 13.40
CA VAL A 95 -0.53 -2.17 14.03
C VAL A 95 -1.08 -2.41 15.44
N ARG A 96 -1.82 -3.52 15.64
CA ARG A 96 -2.35 -3.89 16.97
C ARG A 96 -1.28 -4.12 18.03
N THR A 97 -0.02 -4.31 17.66
CA THR A 97 1.08 -4.41 18.63
C THR A 97 1.40 -3.09 19.33
N GLY A 98 0.95 -1.95 18.81
CA GLY A 98 1.31 -0.62 19.31
C GLY A 98 2.75 -0.20 19.03
N GLN A 99 3.50 -0.99 18.26
CA GLN A 99 4.90 -0.71 17.89
C GLN A 99 5.07 -0.34 16.41
N VAL A 100 3.95 -0.09 15.72
CA VAL A 100 3.91 0.30 14.31
C VAL A 100 3.20 1.64 14.16
N GLU A 101 3.86 2.55 13.45
CA GLU A 101 3.31 3.86 13.08
C GLU A 101 2.85 3.83 11.62
N LEU A 102 1.66 4.38 11.35
CA LEU A 102 1.17 4.60 9.99
C LEU A 102 1.40 6.06 9.60
N VAL A 103 2.04 6.26 8.46
CA VAL A 103 2.34 7.56 7.87
C VAL A 103 1.40 7.78 6.70
N CYS A 104 0.68 8.90 6.71
CA CYS A 104 -0.22 9.27 5.62
C CYS A 104 0.58 9.66 4.37
N GLU A 105 0.03 9.35 3.20
CA GLU A 105 0.55 9.74 1.89
C GLU A 105 -0.60 10.16 0.95
N THR A 106 -0.36 10.29 -0.35
CA THR A 106 -1.43 10.54 -1.33
C THR A 106 -2.18 9.25 -1.65
N PHE A 107 -3.50 9.32 -1.86
CA PHE A 107 -4.33 8.15 -2.16
C PHE A 107 -3.82 7.34 -3.37
N TYR A 108 -3.40 8.03 -4.43
CA TYR A 108 -2.96 7.41 -5.69
C TYR A 108 -1.43 7.31 -5.81
N HIS A 109 -0.66 7.62 -4.75
CA HIS A 109 0.81 7.67 -4.79
C HIS A 109 1.33 8.61 -5.91
N SER A 110 0.60 9.70 -6.15
CA SER A 110 0.92 10.66 -7.20
C SER A 110 1.82 11.79 -6.67
N LEU A 111 2.51 12.47 -7.60
CA LEU A 111 3.30 13.68 -7.33
C LEU A 111 2.46 14.96 -7.46
N SER A 112 1.17 14.90 -7.11
CA SER A 112 0.23 16.01 -7.28
C SER A 112 0.70 17.33 -6.65
N PHE A 113 1.43 17.27 -5.53
CA PHE A 113 2.00 18.45 -4.88
C PHE A 113 2.83 19.35 -5.82
N LEU A 114 3.52 18.75 -6.80
CA LEU A 114 4.38 19.50 -7.74
C LEU A 114 3.57 20.32 -8.75
N TYR A 115 2.32 19.97 -9.01
CA TYR A 115 1.52 20.52 -10.09
C TYR A 115 0.25 21.22 -9.62
N ASP A 116 -0.41 20.68 -8.59
CA ASP A 116 -1.67 21.19 -8.06
C ASP A 116 -1.79 20.87 -6.56
N LYS A 117 -1.71 21.93 -5.74
CA LYS A 117 -1.81 21.83 -4.27
C LYS A 117 -3.22 21.47 -3.80
N THR A 118 -4.26 21.85 -4.54
CA THR A 118 -5.64 21.49 -4.23
C THR A 118 -5.83 20.00 -4.45
N GLU A 119 -5.36 19.47 -5.58
CA GLU A 119 -5.42 18.03 -5.85
C GLU A 119 -4.56 17.22 -4.87
N PHE A 120 -3.39 17.73 -4.48
CA PHE A 120 -2.63 17.14 -3.38
C PHE A 120 -3.42 17.07 -2.07
N GLY A 121 -4.07 18.17 -1.68
CA GLY A 121 -4.94 18.21 -0.51
C GLY A 121 -6.09 17.20 -0.61
N ASN A 122 -6.74 17.09 -1.77
CA ASN A 122 -7.79 16.13 -2.03
C ASN A 122 -7.30 14.68 -1.85
N GLN A 123 -6.15 14.34 -2.42
CA GLN A 123 -5.60 12.99 -2.32
C GLN A 123 -5.14 12.62 -0.91
N VAL A 124 -4.60 13.57 -0.15
CA VAL A 124 -4.25 13.34 1.26
C VAL A 124 -5.52 13.15 2.10
N ASN A 125 -6.55 13.96 1.87
CA ASN A 125 -7.80 13.85 2.60
C ASN A 125 -8.60 12.59 2.25
N ALA A 126 -8.52 12.11 1.01
CA ALA A 126 -9.16 10.86 0.60
C ALA A 126 -8.51 9.60 1.21
N HIS A 127 -7.26 9.71 1.70
CA HIS A 127 -6.54 8.60 2.35
C HIS A 127 -6.80 8.51 3.85
N LYS A 128 -6.96 9.66 4.52
CA LYS A 128 -7.29 9.73 5.95
C LYS A 128 -8.64 9.07 6.28
#